data_AF-A0A819I7H8-F1
#
_entry.id   AF-A0A819I7H8-F1
#
_cell.length_a   1.000
_cell.length_b   1.000
_cell.length_c   1.000
_cell.angle_alpha   90.00
_cell.angle_beta   90.00
_cell.angle_gamma   90.00
#
_symmetry.space_group_name_H-M   'P 1'
#
loop_
_entity.id
_entity.type
_entity.pdbx_description
1 polymer ?
#
loop_
_entity_poly.entity_id
_entity_poly.type
_entity_poly.pdbx_seq_one_letter_code
_entity_poly.pdbx_strand_id
1 'polypeptide(L)'
;MVVCFLFATIWYTVLIFGYSCQNSFIYFSFQCGTLCYLKNSQVLTHFENAIFFMFPLSIIVIGNIILIIHVFIQKRQMKCRHQLGLWRQNFRMISQLMFIAILYMSICVPSCILLIMGSYARNNRFQSWAANVRIRYFTHLKYLVIFGYPFMVLVGQKELLQMIKRCFYAFGRQLWRTRWKNQTIPMTIVPPMKHGSTLM
;
A
#
# COMPACT_ATOMS: atom_id res chain seq x y z
N MET A 1 -9.17 13.41 -5.61
CA MET A 1 -7.78 13.00 -5.90
C MET A 1 -6.97 14.14 -6.53
N VAL A 2 -7.47 14.79 -7.60
CA VAL A 2 -6.81 15.92 -8.27
C VAL A 2 -6.46 17.08 -7.31
N VAL A 3 -7.40 17.47 -6.44
CA VAL A 3 -7.16 18.54 -5.45
C VAL A 3 -6.00 18.21 -4.50
N CYS A 4 -5.91 16.96 -4.02
CA CYS A 4 -4.80 16.54 -3.14
C CYS A 4 -3.45 16.58 -3.88
N PHE A 5 -3.45 16.21 -5.17
CA PHE A 5 -2.26 16.25 -6.00
C PHE A 5 -1.79 17.69 -6.21
N LEU A 6 -2.70 18.57 -6.66
CA LEU A 6 -2.40 20.00 -6.85
C LEU A 6 -1.91 20.65 -5.54
N PHE A 7 -2.56 20.36 -4.42
CA PHE A 7 -2.16 20.87 -3.11
C PHE A 7 -0.74 20.42 -2.75
N ALA A 8 -0.42 19.14 -2.91
CA ALA A 8 0.93 18.62 -2.66
C ALA A 8 1.96 19.28 -3.59
N THR A 9 1.67 19.39 -4.90
CA THR A 9 2.57 20.00 -5.87
C THR A 9 2.86 21.47 -5.54
N ILE A 10 1.83 22.26 -5.26
CA ILE A 10 2.00 23.68 -4.88
C ILE A 10 2.82 23.79 -3.60
N TRP A 11 2.48 23.01 -2.57
CA TRP A 11 3.18 23.02 -1.28
C TRP A 11 4.67 22.71 -1.43
N TYR A 12 5.02 21.61 -2.12
CA TYR A 12 6.41 21.24 -2.34
C TYR A 12 7.17 22.23 -3.22
N THR A 13 6.50 22.84 -4.20
CA THR A 13 7.10 23.88 -5.05
C THR A 13 7.52 25.09 -4.21
N VAL A 14 6.62 25.58 -3.33
CA VAL A 14 6.92 26.70 -2.42
C VAL A 14 8.08 26.35 -1.47
N LEU A 15 8.12 25.12 -0.95
CA LEU A 15 9.21 24.70 -0.07
C LEU A 15 10.57 24.66 -0.76
N ILE A 16 10.61 24.18 -2.01
CA ILE A 16 11.86 24.07 -2.77
C ILE A 16 12.42 25.45 -3.13
N PHE A 17 11.57 26.36 -3.61
CA PHE A 17 12.02 27.69 -4.05
C PHE A 17 12.13 28.71 -2.90
N GLY A 18 11.30 28.59 -1.87
CA GLY A 18 11.27 29.54 -0.75
C GLY A 18 12.37 29.32 0.29
N TYR A 19 12.93 28.11 0.40
CA TYR A 19 13.99 27.79 1.36
C TYR A 19 15.22 27.26 0.64
N SER A 20 16.10 28.16 0.21
CA SER A 20 17.42 27.79 -0.31
C SER A 20 18.23 27.08 0.77
N CYS A 21 18.51 25.80 0.58
CA CYS A 21 19.32 25.05 1.52
C CYS A 21 20.76 24.89 1.03
N GLN A 22 21.71 25.32 1.84
CA GLN A 22 23.11 24.93 1.70
C GLN A 22 23.31 23.61 2.48
N ASN A 23 23.14 22.47 1.80
CA ASN A 23 23.25 21.17 2.43
C ASN A 23 24.66 20.59 2.25
N SER A 24 25.29 20.16 3.35
CA SER A 24 26.52 19.36 3.32
C SER A 24 26.15 17.87 3.39
N PHE A 25 26.43 17.11 2.33
CA PHE A 25 26.13 15.68 2.28
C PHE A 25 27.17 14.87 3.06
N ILE A 26 26.72 14.10 4.06
CA ILE A 26 27.56 13.14 4.78
C ILE A 26 27.28 11.76 4.21
N TYR A 27 28.13 11.30 3.28
CA TYR A 27 27.97 10.02 2.56
C TYR A 27 28.02 8.77 3.46
N PHE A 28 28.50 8.88 4.70
CA PHE A 28 28.57 7.78 5.67
C PHE A 28 27.27 7.54 6.44
N SER A 29 26.27 8.43 6.31
CA SER A 29 24.96 8.23 6.92
C SER A 29 24.00 7.62 5.90
N PHE A 30 23.38 6.48 6.21
CA PHE A 30 22.29 5.88 5.42
C PHE A 30 20.99 6.72 5.42
N GLN A 31 21.01 7.93 6.00
CA GLN A 31 19.89 8.85 5.94
C GLN A 31 20.00 9.69 4.66
N CYS A 32 19.33 9.25 3.60
CA CYS A 32 19.16 10.09 2.42
C CYS A 32 18.33 11.32 2.77
N GLY A 33 19.01 12.47 2.93
CA GLY A 33 18.43 13.81 2.87
C GLY A 33 17.32 14.09 3.87
N THR A 34 17.66 14.54 5.07
CA THR A 34 16.68 15.24 5.91
C THR A 34 16.34 16.57 5.23
N LEU A 35 15.05 16.80 4.97
CA LEU A 35 14.58 18.05 4.35
C LEU A 35 15.05 19.25 5.18
N CYS A 36 15.76 20.19 4.54
CA CYS A 36 16.43 21.26 5.27
C CYS A 36 15.52 22.18 6.05
N TYR A 37 14.31 22.45 5.53
CA TYR A 37 13.37 23.32 6.20
C TYR A 37 12.92 22.74 7.56
N LEU A 38 12.98 21.40 7.75
CA LEU A 38 12.72 20.78 9.06
C LEU A 38 13.76 21.16 10.11
N LYS A 39 14.99 21.48 9.70
CA LYS A 39 16.05 21.91 10.63
C LYS A 39 15.95 23.40 10.95
N ASN A 40 15.55 24.22 9.97
CA ASN A 40 15.58 25.68 10.08
C ASN A 40 14.29 26.27 10.69
N SER A 41 13.12 25.65 10.48
CA SER A 41 11.84 26.17 10.99
C SER A 41 11.01 25.08 11.68
N GLN A 42 10.89 25.23 13.00
CA GLN A 42 10.01 24.40 13.82
C GLN A 42 8.53 24.62 13.48
N VAL A 43 8.16 25.85 13.12
CA VAL A 43 6.77 26.20 12.76
C VAL A 43 6.32 25.43 11.53
N LEU A 44 7.15 25.37 10.47
CA LEU A 44 6.85 24.59 9.27
C LEU A 44 6.73 23.10 9.61
N THR A 45 7.60 22.58 10.47
CA THR A 45 7.57 21.19 10.90
C THR A 45 6.26 20.86 11.62
N HIS A 46 5.80 21.72 12.53
CA HIS A 46 4.51 21.50 13.22
C HIS A 46 3.32 21.60 12.27
N PHE A 47 3.35 22.55 11.34
CA PHE A 47 2.31 22.73 10.33
C PHE A 47 2.21 21.53 9.39
N GLU A 48 3.34 21.04 8.88
CA GLU A 48 3.38 19.85 8.02
C GLU A 48 2.86 18.61 8.76
N ASN A 49 3.31 18.39 10.01
CA ASN A 49 2.82 17.28 10.81
C ASN A 49 1.32 17.40 11.10
N ALA A 50 0.80 18.61 11.34
CA ALA A 50 -0.62 18.81 11.56
C ALA A 50 -1.45 18.50 10.30
N ILE A 51 -1.06 19.04 9.15
CA ILE A 51 -1.84 18.91 7.91
C ILE A 51 -1.67 17.55 7.25
N PHE A 52 -0.45 17.05 7.14
CA PHE A 52 -0.21 15.80 6.39
C PHE A 52 -0.34 14.56 7.25
N PHE A 53 -0.26 14.69 8.58
CA PHE A 53 -0.34 13.53 9.47
C PHE A 53 -1.59 13.55 10.35
N MET A 54 -1.81 14.62 11.13
CA MET A 54 -2.94 14.65 12.07
C MET A 54 -4.29 14.73 11.38
N PHE A 55 -4.41 15.51 10.30
CA PHE A 55 -5.68 15.67 9.59
C PHE A 55 -6.15 14.39 8.86
N PRO A 56 -5.31 13.68 8.08
CA PRO A 56 -5.71 12.39 7.53
C PRO A 56 -6.01 11.36 8.62
N LEU A 57 -5.26 11.37 9.73
CA LEU A 57 -5.49 10.47 10.84
C LEU A 57 -6.86 10.71 11.48
N SER A 58 -7.25 11.96 11.71
CA SER A 58 -8.56 12.28 12.29
C SER A 58 -9.71 11.87 11.37
N ILE A 59 -9.58 12.09 10.05
CA ILE A 59 -10.55 11.60 9.06
C ILE A 59 -10.68 10.08 9.12
N ILE A 60 -9.55 9.36 9.20
CA ILE A 60 -9.55 7.90 9.31
C ILE A 60 -10.25 7.46 10.61
N VAL A 61 -9.94 8.09 11.75
CA VAL A 61 -10.57 7.76 13.04
C VAL A 61 -12.08 7.97 12.97
N ILE A 62 -12.51 9.16 12.56
CA ILE A 62 -13.93 9.52 12.47
C ILE A 62 -14.65 8.61 11.48
N GLY A 63 -14.06 8.38 10.31
CA GLY A 63 -14.60 7.49 9.28
C GLY A 63 -14.79 6.06 9.78
N ASN A 64 -13.83 5.53 10.55
CA ASN A 64 -13.97 4.20 11.15
C ASN A 64 -15.06 4.15 12.22
N ILE A 65 -15.18 5.17 13.07
CA ILE A 65 -16.26 5.25 14.07
C ILE A 65 -17.63 5.25 13.37
N ILE A 66 -17.79 6.09 12.35
CA ILE A 66 -19.03 6.16 11.55
C ILE A 66 -19.33 4.79 10.91
N LEU A 67 -18.32 4.15 10.33
CA LEU A 67 -18.46 2.84 9.69
C LEU A 67 -18.90 1.78 10.70
N ILE A 68 -18.30 1.73 11.89
CA ILE A 68 -18.71 0.83 12.97
C ILE A 68 -20.18 1.05 13.34
N ILE A 69 -20.58 2.31 13.58
CA ILE A 69 -21.96 2.67 13.92
C ILE A 69 -22.91 2.19 12.82
N HIS A 70 -22.58 2.46 11.56
CA HIS A 70 -23.39 2.07 10.42
C HIS A 70 -23.55 0.55 10.31
N VAL A 71 -22.49 -0.21 10.60
CA VAL A 71 -22.50 -1.68 10.62
C VAL A 71 -23.41 -2.21 11.73
N PHE A 72 -23.40 -1.58 12.91
CA PHE A 72 -24.31 -1.95 13.99
C PHE A 72 -25.78 -1.68 13.63
N ILE A 73 -26.07 -0.54 13.01
CA ILE A 73 -27.42 -0.20 12.54
C ILE A 73 -27.88 -1.19 11.46
N GLN A 74 -27.04 -1.47 10.45
CA GLN A 74 -27.35 -2.42 9.39
C GLN A 74 -27.55 -3.85 9.92
N LYS A 75 -26.75 -4.28 10.90
CA LYS A 75 -26.92 -5.58 11.56
C LYS A 75 -28.31 -5.71 12.18
N ARG A 76 -28.78 -4.65 12.85
CA ARG A 76 -30.12 -4.64 13.47
C ARG A 76 -31.23 -4.71 12.41
N GLN A 77 -31.10 -3.95 11.33
CA GLN A 77 -32.10 -3.94 10.24
C GLN A 77 -32.15 -5.27 9.46
N MET A 78 -30.99 -5.85 9.12
CA MET A 78 -30.95 -7.10 8.36
C MET A 78 -31.39 -8.33 9.16
N LYS A 79 -31.16 -8.35 10.49
CA LYS A 79 -31.69 -9.40 11.36
C LYS A 79 -33.22 -9.45 11.31
N CYS A 80 -33.88 -8.31 11.18
CA CYS A 80 -35.33 -8.21 11.06
C CYS A 80 -35.86 -8.71 9.71
N ARG A 81 -35.09 -8.58 8.62
CA ARG A 81 -35.50 -8.97 7.26
C ARG A 81 -35.06 -10.37 6.80
N HIS A 82 -34.48 -11.21 7.69
CA HIS A 82 -34.02 -12.57 7.37
C HIS A 82 -32.96 -12.67 6.23
N GLN A 83 -32.29 -11.59 5.84
CA GLN A 83 -31.27 -11.58 4.77
C GLN A 83 -29.85 -11.93 5.27
N LEU A 84 -29.71 -13.09 5.92
CA LEU A 84 -28.43 -13.51 6.55
C LEU A 84 -27.28 -13.73 5.56
N GLY A 85 -27.58 -14.19 4.33
CA GLY A 85 -26.57 -14.46 3.30
C GLY A 85 -25.83 -13.20 2.84
N LEU A 86 -26.57 -12.16 2.48
CA LEU A 86 -26.02 -10.87 2.03
C LEU A 86 -25.23 -10.18 3.14
N TRP A 87 -25.74 -10.27 4.39
CA TRP A 87 -25.07 -9.71 5.56
C TRP A 87 -23.68 -10.33 5.77
N ARG A 88 -23.55 -11.65 5.64
CA ARG A 88 -22.26 -12.34 5.83
C ARG A 88 -21.21 -11.92 4.79
N GLN A 89 -21.64 -11.59 3.57
CA GLN A 89 -20.75 -11.07 2.53
C GLN A 89 -20.30 -9.64 2.85
N ASN A 90 -21.24 -8.75 3.17
CA ASN A 90 -20.94 -7.35 3.51
C ASN A 90 -20.06 -7.26 4.78
N PHE A 91 -20.38 -8.05 5.81
CA PHE A 91 -19.62 -8.08 7.06
C PHE A 91 -18.17 -8.50 6.85
N ARG A 92 -17.89 -9.42 5.92
CA ARG A 92 -16.51 -9.82 5.61
C ARG A 92 -15.70 -8.65 5.03
N MET A 93 -16.26 -7.89 4.09
CA MET A 93 -15.60 -6.73 3.50
C MET A 93 -15.35 -5.64 4.54
N ILE A 94 -16.36 -5.34 5.36
CA ILE A 94 -16.29 -4.41 6.48
C ILE A 94 -15.20 -4.83 7.48
N SER A 95 -15.17 -6.11 7.87
CA SER A 95 -14.20 -6.64 8.83
C SER A 95 -12.76 -6.46 8.35
N GLN A 96 -12.53 -6.47 7.04
CA GLN A 96 -11.19 -6.27 6.48
C GLN A 96 -10.79 -4.81 6.44
N LEU A 97 -11.74 -3.92 6.10
CA LEU A 97 -11.51 -2.48 6.20
C LEU A 97 -11.18 -2.10 7.64
N MET A 98 -11.92 -2.66 8.60
CA MET A 98 -11.67 -2.52 10.03
C MET A 98 -10.31 -3.06 10.45
N PHE A 99 -9.92 -4.25 9.96
CA PHE A 99 -8.61 -4.82 10.26
C PHE A 99 -7.46 -3.95 9.76
N ILE A 100 -7.57 -3.46 8.52
CA ILE A 100 -6.64 -2.50 7.91
C ILE A 100 -6.57 -1.22 8.74
N ALA A 101 -7.71 -0.67 9.15
CA ALA A 101 -7.77 0.52 9.96
C ALA A 101 -7.10 0.32 11.32
N ILE A 102 -7.36 -0.78 12.01
CA ILE A 102 -6.75 -1.11 13.30
C ILE A 102 -5.22 -1.26 13.15
N LEU A 103 -4.76 -1.98 12.13
CA LEU A 103 -3.33 -2.09 11.82
C LEU A 103 -2.68 -0.74 11.53
N TYR A 104 -3.36 0.12 10.78
CA TYR A 104 -2.85 1.46 10.48
C TYR A 104 -2.78 2.33 11.74
N MET A 105 -3.83 2.28 12.57
CA MET A 105 -3.94 3.02 13.83
C MET A 105 -2.91 2.54 14.86
N SER A 106 -2.64 1.24 14.96
CA SER A 106 -1.64 0.71 15.90
C SER A 106 -0.22 1.19 15.61
N ILE A 107 0.05 1.65 14.39
CA ILE A 107 1.36 2.20 13.99
C ILE A 107 1.35 3.73 14.09
N CYS A 108 0.27 4.35 13.63
CA CYS A 108 0.19 5.81 13.58
C CYS A 108 0.00 6.42 14.97
N VAL A 109 -0.80 5.80 15.85
CA VAL A 109 -1.05 6.33 17.20
C VAL A 109 0.23 6.40 18.04
N PRO A 110 1.06 5.34 18.16
CA PRO A 110 2.32 5.46 18.89
C PRO A 110 3.29 6.48 18.24
N SER A 111 3.30 6.57 16.91
CA SER A 111 4.08 7.59 16.21
C SER A 111 3.62 9.02 16.52
N CYS A 112 2.30 9.26 16.65
CA CYS A 112 1.74 10.54 17.10
C CYS A 112 2.13 10.83 18.54
N ILE A 113 2.00 9.85 19.44
CA ILE A 113 2.34 10.01 20.85
C ILE A 113 3.82 10.39 21.00
N LEU A 114 4.73 9.68 20.31
CA LEU A 114 6.16 10.03 20.30
C LEU A 114 6.43 11.43 19.77
N LEU A 115 5.67 11.87 18.75
CA LEU A 115 5.78 13.21 18.19
C LEU A 115 5.36 14.29 19.21
N ILE A 116 4.22 14.08 19.87
CA ILE A 116 3.70 14.98 20.90
C ILE A 116 4.65 15.02 22.10
N MET A 117 5.04 13.86 22.63
CA MET A 117 5.97 13.78 23.77
C MET A 117 7.33 14.40 23.44
N GLY A 118 7.84 14.16 22.22
CA GLY A 118 9.09 14.79 21.75
C GLY A 118 8.98 16.31 21.63
N SER A 119 7.79 16.85 21.34
CA SER A 119 7.54 18.30 21.31
C SER A 119 7.51 18.92 22.71
N TYR A 120 6.95 18.22 23.70
CA TYR A 120 6.89 18.70 25.08
C TYR A 120 8.24 18.58 25.81
N ALA A 121 9.02 17.53 25.55
CA ALA A 121 10.28 17.24 26.24
C ALA A 121 11.52 17.92 25.60
N ARG A 122 11.39 19.19 25.18
CA ARG A 122 12.34 19.88 24.29
C ARG A 122 13.78 20.00 24.81
N ASN A 123 13.98 20.02 26.13
CA ASN A 123 15.31 20.16 26.75
C ASN A 123 15.93 18.83 27.20
N ASN A 124 15.26 17.70 26.96
CA ASN A 124 15.71 16.40 27.47
C ASN A 124 16.30 15.53 26.36
N ARG A 125 17.28 14.68 26.72
CA ARG A 125 17.84 13.64 25.82
C ARG A 125 16.75 12.78 25.16
N PHE A 126 15.58 12.70 25.78
CA PHE A 126 14.39 12.01 25.28
C PHE A 126 13.98 12.44 23.87
N GLN A 127 14.11 13.71 23.48
CA GLN A 127 13.71 14.17 22.14
C GLN A 127 14.52 13.46 21.05
N SER A 128 15.84 13.36 21.22
CA SER A 128 16.73 12.70 20.24
C SER A 128 16.44 11.20 20.12
N TRP A 129 16.15 10.54 21.25
CA TRP A 129 15.78 9.13 21.28
C TRP A 129 14.43 8.90 20.60
N ALA A 130 13.40 9.68 20.95
CA ALA A 130 12.06 9.57 20.38
C ALA A 130 12.08 9.82 18.86
N ALA A 131 12.84 10.82 18.39
CA ALA A 131 13.01 11.07 16.96
C ALA A 131 13.67 9.89 16.25
N ASN A 132 14.73 9.32 16.82
CA ASN A 132 15.42 8.15 16.25
C ASN A 132 14.52 6.91 16.21
N VAL A 133 13.78 6.62 17.29
CA VAL A 133 12.85 5.48 17.34
C VAL A 133 11.73 5.66 16.32
N ARG A 134 11.16 6.87 16.23
CA ARG A 134 10.12 7.20 15.25
C ARG A 134 10.61 6.98 13.82
N ILE A 135 11.78 7.50 13.47
CA ILE A 135 12.33 7.42 12.11
C ILE A 135 12.73 5.98 11.76
N ARG A 136 13.42 5.27 12.65
CA ARG A 136 13.95 3.93 12.35
C ARG A 136 12.89 2.84 12.40
N TYR A 137 11.94 2.90 13.33
CA TYR A 137 10.97 1.80 13.47
C TYR A 137 9.65 2.14 12.79
N PHE A 138 9.01 3.23 13.19
CA PHE A 138 7.64 3.53 12.76
C PHE A 138 7.54 3.90 11.27
N THR A 139 8.54 4.58 10.72
CA THR A 139 8.57 4.86 9.27
C THR A 139 8.67 3.58 8.44
N HIS A 140 9.56 2.66 8.79
CA HIS A 140 9.70 1.38 8.09
C HIS A 140 8.48 0.48 8.26
N LEU A 141 7.87 0.47 9.46
CA LEU A 141 6.67 -0.32 9.71
C LEU A 141 5.46 0.15 8.87
N LYS A 142 5.34 1.46 8.63
CA LYS A 142 4.33 2.02 7.72
C LYS A 142 4.48 1.46 6.31
N TYR A 143 5.71 1.38 5.78
CA TYR A 143 5.95 0.79 4.47
C TYR A 143 5.56 -0.68 4.42
N LEU A 144 5.82 -1.44 5.49
CA LEU A 144 5.41 -2.85 5.58
C LEU A 144 3.88 -2.99 5.46
N VAL A 145 3.11 -2.12 6.11
CA VAL A 145 1.64 -2.11 5.94
C VAL A 145 1.22 -1.77 4.52
N ILE A 146 1.89 -0.82 3.87
CA ILE A 146 1.63 -0.49 2.46
C ILE A 146 1.85 -1.70 1.56
N PHE A 147 2.93 -2.44 1.76
CA PHE A 147 3.19 -3.70 1.05
C PHE A 147 2.14 -4.79 1.37
N GLY A 148 1.56 -4.77 2.57
CA GLY A 148 0.50 -5.70 2.98
C GLY A 148 -0.87 -5.43 2.36
N TYR A 149 -1.16 -4.20 1.91
CA TYR A 149 -2.47 -3.84 1.34
C TYR A 149 -2.95 -4.71 0.17
N PRO A 150 -2.16 -4.96 -0.90
CA PRO A 150 -2.63 -5.79 -2.01
C PRO A 150 -3.03 -7.19 -1.54
N PHE A 151 -2.28 -7.78 -0.62
CA PHE A 151 -2.59 -9.11 -0.05
C PHE A 151 -3.89 -9.09 0.75
N MET A 152 -4.13 -8.05 1.54
CA MET A 152 -5.38 -7.90 2.29
C MET A 152 -6.59 -7.76 1.38
N VAL A 153 -6.47 -6.97 0.31
CA VAL A 153 -7.53 -6.80 -0.70
C VAL A 153 -7.82 -8.12 -1.42
N LEU A 154 -6.77 -8.85 -1.81
CA LEU A 154 -6.87 -10.19 -2.42
C LEU A 154 -7.61 -11.19 -1.53
N VAL A 155 -7.34 -11.20 -0.23
CA VAL A 155 -8.03 -12.08 0.73
C VAL A 155 -9.51 -11.70 0.88
N GLY A 156 -9.85 -10.43 0.66
CA GLY A 156 -11.21 -9.90 0.79
C GLY A 156 -12.14 -10.11 -0.36
N GLN A 157 -11.63 -9.83 -1.56
CA GLN A 157 -12.44 -9.92 -2.75
C GLN A 157 -12.39 -11.34 -3.29
N LYS A 158 -13.33 -12.17 -2.80
CA LYS A 158 -13.53 -13.53 -3.34
C LYS A 158 -13.73 -13.53 -4.85
N GLU A 159 -14.41 -12.51 -5.37
CA GLU A 159 -14.66 -12.35 -6.81
C GLU A 159 -13.34 -12.15 -7.57
N LEU A 160 -12.47 -11.27 -7.07
CA LEU A 160 -11.14 -11.06 -7.65
C LEU A 160 -10.31 -12.35 -7.59
N LEU A 161 -10.33 -13.05 -6.46
CA LEU A 161 -9.64 -14.34 -6.31
C LEU A 161 -10.19 -15.39 -7.30
N GLN A 162 -11.50 -15.43 -7.51
CA GLN A 162 -12.14 -16.30 -8.49
C GLN A 162 -11.75 -15.91 -9.92
N MET A 163 -11.71 -14.62 -10.25
CA MET A 163 -11.24 -14.13 -11.55
C MET A 163 -9.78 -14.52 -11.79
N ILE A 164 -8.90 -14.31 -10.81
CA ILE A 164 -7.49 -14.71 -10.90
C ILE A 164 -7.36 -16.21 -11.10
N LYS A 165 -8.09 -17.03 -10.33
CA LYS A 165 -8.11 -18.49 -10.51
C LYS A 165 -8.57 -18.86 -11.93
N ARG A 166 -9.65 -18.26 -12.44
CA ARG A 166 -10.14 -18.51 -13.80
C ARG A 166 -9.10 -18.13 -14.86
N CYS A 167 -8.43 -16.98 -14.71
CA CYS A 167 -7.33 -16.57 -15.57
C CYS A 167 -6.17 -17.58 -15.52
N PHE A 168 -5.75 -18.02 -14.34
CA PHE A 168 -4.70 -19.03 -14.18
C PHE A 168 -5.08 -20.36 -14.84
N TYR A 169 -6.32 -20.83 -14.67
CA TYR A 169 -6.80 -22.03 -15.32
C TYR A 169 -6.86 -21.88 -16.86
N ALA A 170 -7.30 -20.72 -17.36
CA ALA A 170 -7.34 -20.44 -18.80
C ALA A 170 -5.93 -20.36 -19.41
N PHE A 171 -5.02 -19.64 -18.75
CA PHE A 171 -3.63 -19.48 -19.17
C PHE A 171 -2.88 -20.82 -19.13
N GLY A 172 -3.04 -21.60 -18.06
CA GLY A 172 -2.46 -22.93 -17.95
C GLY A 172 -2.95 -23.86 -19.07
N ARG A 173 -4.24 -23.81 -19.40
CA ARG A 173 -4.82 -24.59 -20.52
C ARG A 173 -4.27 -24.15 -21.88
N GLN A 174 -4.06 -22.85 -22.07
CA GLN A 174 -3.50 -22.29 -23.30
C GLN A 174 -2.02 -22.69 -23.48
N LEU A 175 -1.23 -22.61 -22.41
CA LEU A 175 0.17 -23.05 -22.39
C LEU A 175 0.30 -24.55 -22.69
N TRP A 176 -0.63 -25.36 -22.16
CA TRP A 176 -0.72 -26.80 -22.45
C TRP A 176 -1.02 -27.06 -23.93
N ARG A 177 -1.95 -26.33 -24.55
CA ARG A 177 -2.26 -26.46 -25.99
C ARG A 177 -1.08 -26.12 -26.89
N THR A 178 -0.34 -25.05 -26.59
CA THR A 178 0.85 -24.66 -27.39
C THR A 178 1.96 -25.69 -27.27
N ARG A 179 2.14 -26.29 -26.08
CA ARG A 179 3.12 -27.37 -25.89
C ARG A 179 2.79 -28.61 -26.72
N TRP A 180 1.51 -28.99 -26.78
CA TRP A 180 1.06 -30.11 -27.62
C TRP A 180 1.27 -29.89 -29.11
N LYS A 181 0.95 -28.68 -29.63
CA LYS A 181 1.13 -28.37 -31.06
C LYS A 181 2.59 -28.44 -31.52
N ASN A 182 3.53 -28.07 -30.66
CA ASN A 182 4.96 -28.11 -30.99
C ASN A 182 5.57 -29.52 -30.90
N GLN A 183 4.89 -30.48 -30.25
CA GLN A 183 5.31 -31.88 -30.20
C GLN A 183 4.79 -32.70 -31.38
N THR A 184 3.73 -32.24 -32.06
CA THR A 184 3.25 -32.83 -33.32
C THR A 184 3.89 -32.15 -34.53
N ILE A 185 5.21 -32.01 -34.53
CA ILE A 185 5.93 -31.87 -35.81
C ILE A 185 5.98 -33.29 -36.37
N PRO A 186 5.22 -33.62 -37.43
CA PRO A 186 5.36 -34.92 -38.06
C PRO A 186 6.83 -35.04 -38.46
N MET A 187 7.48 -36.14 -38.08
CA MET A 187 8.72 -36.53 -38.72
C MET A 187 8.40 -36.57 -40.21
N THR A 188 8.82 -35.54 -40.94
CA THR A 188 8.82 -35.55 -42.39
C THR A 188 9.71 -36.71 -42.76
N ILE A 189 9.07 -37.82 -43.09
CA ILE A 189 9.68 -38.99 -43.69
C ILE A 189 10.38 -38.44 -44.94
N VAL A 190 11.71 -38.33 -44.86
CA VAL A 190 12.54 -37.95 -46.00
C VAL A 190 12.28 -39.01 -47.05
N PRO A 191 11.67 -38.66 -48.20
CA PRO A 191 11.43 -39.66 -49.22
C PRO A 191 12.79 -40.19 -49.69
N PRO A 192 12.93 -41.52 -49.87
CA PRO A 192 14.18 -42.10 -50.33
C PRO A 192 14.54 -41.52 -51.70
N MET A 193 15.75 -40.98 -51.82
CA MET A 193 16.32 -40.53 -53.08
C MET A 193 16.31 -41.70 -54.06
N LYS A 194 15.55 -41.58 -55.15
CA LYS A 194 15.66 -42.46 -56.32
C LYS A 194 17.06 -42.28 -56.92
N HIS A 195 17.91 -43.30 -56.76
CA HIS A 195 19.13 -43.45 -57.55
C HIS A 195 18.73 -43.61 -59.02
N GLY A 196 19.05 -42.59 -59.83
CA GLY A 196 18.98 -42.68 -61.29
C GLY A 196 20.10 -43.56 -61.80
N SER A 197 19.77 -44.80 -62.17
CA SER A 197 20.61 -45.67 -62.98
C SER A 197 20.72 -45.05 -64.38
N THR A 198 21.87 -44.45 -64.67
CA THR A 198 22.20 -43.94 -66.01
C THR A 198 22.78 -45.12 -66.78
N LEU A 199 21.99 -45.66 -67.71
CA LEU A 199 22.41 -46.66 -68.69
C LEU A 199 22.80 -45.89 -69.96
N MET A 200 24.11 -45.81 -70.22
CA MET A 200 24.72 -45.68 -71.54
C MET A 200 26.05 -46.43 -71.51
#